data_AF-A0A0Q8FMY8-F1
#
_entry.id   AF-A0A0Q8FMY8-F1
#
_cell.length_a   1.000
_cell.length_b   1.000
_cell.length_c   1.000
_cell.angle_alpha   90.00
_cell.angle_beta   90.00
_cell.angle_gamma   90.00
#
_symmetry.space_group_name_H-M   'P 1'
#
loop_
_entity.id
_entity.type
_entity.pdbx_description
1 polymer ?
#
loop_
_entity_poly.entity_id
_entity_poly.type
_entity_poly.pdbx_seq_one_letter_code
_entity_poly.pdbx_strand_id
1 'polypeptide(L)' 'MSAETHLSELEEEMAQAVASEDFETAAALRDQIELIRRDVRIMEQPGADAPQASYLKRREPDPMTMGYSKGGRRVK' A
#
# COMPACT_ATOMS: atom_id res chain seq x y z
N MET A 1 11.27 15.76 4.06
CA MET A 1 9.83 16.06 4.09
C MET A 1 9.18 14.94 4.90
N SER A 2 8.64 15.24 6.08
CA SER A 2 7.90 14.26 6.87
C SER A 2 6.53 14.01 6.22
N ALA A 3 5.90 12.86 6.47
CA ALA A 3 4.56 12.56 5.92
C ALA A 3 3.52 13.65 6.28
N GLU A 4 3.71 14.30 7.43
CA GLU A 4 2.91 15.42 7.91
C GLU A 4 3.05 16.67 7.03
N THR A 5 4.27 17.02 6.58
CA THR A 5 4.46 18.19 5.70
C THR A 5 3.81 17.95 4.34
N HIS A 6 3.89 16.73 3.82
CA HIS A 6 3.30 16.38 2.53
C HIS A 6 1.75 16.35 2.57
N LEU A 7 1.15 15.88 3.68
CA LEU A 7 -0.30 15.95 3.88
C LEU A 7 -0.80 17.40 3.95
N SER A 8 -0.05 18.27 4.64
CA SER A 8 -0.39 19.69 4.77
C SER A 8 -0.45 20.39 3.40
N GLU A 9 0.54 20.14 2.55
CA GLU A 9 0.61 20.69 1.18
C GLU A 9 -0.59 20.23 0.33
N LEU A 10 -0.92 18.93 0.35
CA LEU A 10 -2.05 18.39 -0.41
C LEU A 10 -3.41 18.93 0.06
N GLU A 11 -3.57 19.18 1.36
CA GLU A 11 -4.78 19.79 1.91
C GLU A 11 -4.94 21.26 1.46
N GLU A 12 -3.84 22.01 1.37
CA GLU A 12 -3.83 23.38 0.86
C GLU A 12 -4.16 23.43 -0.64
N GLU A 13 -3.56 22.54 -1.44
CA GLU A 13 -3.87 22.39 -2.87
C GLU A 13 -5.35 22.01 -3.10
N MET A 14 -5.90 21.11 -2.27
CA MET A 14 -7.32 20.74 -2.35
C MET A 14 -8.23 21.94 -2.05
N ALA A 15 -7.89 22.75 -1.03
CA ALA A 15 -8.64 23.95 -0.70
C ALA A 15 -8.62 24.97 -1.85
N GLN A 16 -7.48 25.10 -2.54
CA GLN A 16 -7.34 25.96 -3.71
C GLN A 16 -8.18 25.45 -4.90
N ALA A 17 -8.15 24.15 -5.18
CA ALA A 17 -8.97 23.53 -6.23
C ALA A 17 -10.48 23.71 -6.00
N VAL A 18 -10.93 23.57 -4.73
CA VAL A 18 -12.32 23.82 -4.34
C VAL A 18 -12.68 25.30 -4.52
N ALA A 19 -11.78 26.22 -4.16
CA ALA A 19 -11.99 27.65 -4.36
C ALA A 19 -12.09 28.05 -5.84
N SER A 20 -11.43 27.31 -6.74
CA SER A 20 -11.52 27.50 -8.19
C SER A 20 -12.65 26.69 -8.86
N GLU A 21 -13.52 26.03 -8.08
CA GLU A 21 -14.61 25.16 -8.57
C GLU A 21 -14.12 23.98 -9.44
N ASP A 22 -12.85 23.60 -9.30
CA ASP A 22 -12.26 22.46 -10.00
C ASP A 22 -12.41 21.20 -9.13
N PHE A 23 -13.60 20.61 -9.21
CA PHE A 23 -13.95 19.45 -8.40
C PHE A 23 -13.31 18.14 -8.89
N GLU A 24 -12.82 18.10 -10.13
CA GLU A 24 -12.13 16.93 -10.66
C GLU A 24 -10.75 16.80 -10.00
N THR A 25 -9.99 17.91 -9.95
CA THR A 25 -8.71 17.94 -9.27
C THR A 25 -8.87 17.80 -7.74
N ALA A 26 -9.89 18.44 -7.14
CA ALA A 26 -10.17 18.27 -5.71
C ALA A 26 -10.50 16.82 -5.34
N ALA A 27 -11.24 16.08 -6.19
CA ALA A 27 -11.52 14.66 -5.97
C ALA A 27 -10.25 13.81 -6.05
N ALA A 28 -9.40 14.06 -7.05
CA ALA A 28 -8.12 13.36 -7.18
C ALA A 28 -7.17 13.62 -5.99
N LEU A 29 -7.14 14.85 -5.47
CA LEU A 29 -6.35 15.21 -4.29
C LEU A 29 -6.89 14.54 -3.02
N ARG A 30 -8.22 14.46 -2.86
CA ARG A 30 -8.85 13.73 -1.75
C ARG A 30 -8.47 12.24 -1.76
N ASP A 31 -8.54 11.59 -2.92
CA ASP A 31 -8.20 10.16 -3.05
C ASP A 31 -6.73 9.93 -2.69
N GLN A 32 -5.83 10.84 -3.08
CA GLN A 32 -4.41 10.80 -2.70
C GLN A 32 -4.20 10.96 -1.19
N ILE A 33 -4.89 11.91 -0.56
CA ILE A 33 -4.86 12.10 0.90
C ILE A 33 -5.35 10.84 1.62
N GLU A 34 -6.40 10.19 1.12
CA GLU A 34 -6.93 8.96 1.71
C GLU A 34 -5.92 7.80 1.61
N LEU A 35 -5.24 7.66 0.48
CA LEU A 35 -4.17 6.67 0.31
C LEU A 35 -3.02 6.90 1.29
N ILE A 36 -2.51 8.13 1.40
CA ILE A 36 -1.41 8.45 2.31
C ILE A 36 -1.81 8.18 3.76
N ARG A 37 -3.01 8.59 4.18
CA ARG A 37 -3.52 8.32 5.53
C ARG A 37 -3.66 6.82 5.80
N ARG A 38 -4.10 6.05 4.80
CA ARG A 38 -4.20 4.59 4.89
C ARG A 38 -2.83 3.96 5.05
N ASP A 39 -1.85 4.40 4.27
CA ASP A 39 -0.49 3.87 4.33
C ASP A 39 0.18 4.18 5.67
N VAL A 40 0.05 5.42 6.17
CA VAL A 40 0.49 5.79 7.52
C VAL A 40 -0.17 4.89 8.57
N ARG A 41 -1.49 4.67 8.50
CA ARG A 41 -2.22 3.78 9.42
C ARG A 41 -1.77 2.32 9.32
N ILE A 42 -1.37 1.84 8.14
CA ILE A 42 -0.82 0.49 7.96
C ILE A 42 0.56 0.40 8.58
N MET A 43 1.40 1.43 8.42
CA MET A 43 2.73 1.50 9.02
C MET A 43 2.67 1.62 10.56
N GLU A 44 1.68 2.35 11.08
CA GLU A 44 1.47 2.53 12.54
C GLU A 44 0.71 1.37 13.19
N GLN A 45 0.21 0.40 12.42
CA GLN A 45 -0.57 -0.70 12.99
C GLN A 45 0.31 -1.59 13.89
N PRO A 46 -0.02 -1.72 15.20
CA PRO A 46 0.72 -2.56 16.11
C PRO A 46 0.51 -4.02 15.71
N GLY A 47 1.52 -4.64 15.11
CA GLY A 47 1.44 -6.00 14.57
C GLY A 47 2.18 -6.23 13.26
N ALA A 48 2.54 -5.18 12.53
CA ALA A 48 3.35 -5.30 11.30
C ALA A 48 4.72 -5.97 11.58
N ASP A 49 5.31 -5.68 12.74
CA ASP A 49 6.55 -6.30 13.24
C ASP A 49 6.32 -7.45 14.23
N ALA A 50 5.07 -7.85 14.45
CA ALA A 50 4.79 -8.95 15.36
C ALA A 50 5.27 -10.29 14.77
N PRO A 51 5.74 -11.24 15.60
CA PRO A 51 6.20 -12.54 15.13
C PRO A 51 5.14 -13.29 14.31
N GLN A 52 3.84 -13.01 14.51
CA GLN A 52 2.78 -13.63 13.71
C GLN A 52 2.74 -13.17 12.24
N ALA A 53 3.26 -11.98 11.90
CA ALA A 53 3.32 -11.51 10.51
C ALA A 53 4.21 -12.42 9.63
N SER A 54 5.18 -13.12 10.24
CA SER A 54 6.03 -14.10 9.55
C SER A 54 5.26 -15.28 8.96
N TYR A 55 4.09 -15.64 9.53
CA TYR A 55 3.25 -16.72 9.00
C TYR A 55 2.58 -16.37 7.68
N LEU A 56 2.38 -15.08 7.40
CA LEU A 56 1.78 -14.61 6.14
C LEU A 56 2.82 -14.45 5.02
N LYS A 57 4.12 -14.54 5.33
CA LYS A 57 5.18 -14.46 4.33
C LYS A 57 5.14 -15.71 3.45
N ARG A 58 4.99 -15.54 2.13
CA ARG A 58 5.13 -16.65 1.19
C ARG A 58 6.51 -17.26 1.38
N ARG A 59 6.56 -18.54 1.76
CA ARG A 59 7.81 -19.30 1.77
C ARG A 59 8.37 -19.33 0.36
N GLU A 60 9.62 -18.93 0.23
CA GLU A 60 10.36 -19.11 -1.02
C GLU A 60 10.42 -20.60 -1.37
N PRO A 61 10.35 -20.95 -2.66
CA PRO A 61 10.49 -22.35 -3.07
C PRO A 61 11.90 -22.83 -2.72
N ASP A 62 11.98 -23.86 -1.87
CA ASP A 62 13.24 -24.51 -1.52
C ASP A 62 13.98 -24.97 -2.79
N PRO A 63 15.32 -25.10 -2.77
CA PRO A 63 16.10 -25.54 -3.93
C PRO A 63 15.63 -26.87 -4.53
N MET A 64 15.10 -27.77 -3.69
CA MET A 64 14.49 -29.03 -4.14
C MET A 64 13.16 -28.85 -4.90
N THR A 65 12.49 -27.71 -4.76
CA THR A 65 11.20 -27.40 -5.38
C THR A 65 11.30 -26.40 -6.54
N MET A 66 12.45 -25.74 -6.69
CA MET A 66 12.71 -24.70 -7.69
C MET A 66 12.58 -25.18 -9.15
N GLY A 67 12.73 -26.49 -9.40
CA GLY A 67 12.60 -27.11 -10.73
C GLY A 67 11.35 -28.00 -10.92
N TYR A 68 10.49 -28.13 -9.91
CA TYR A 68 9.33 -29.02 -9.97
C TYR A 68 8.03 -28.24 -9.97
N SER A 69 7.32 -28.26 -11.10
CA SER A 69 5.96 -27.73 -11.17
C SER A 69 5.03 -28.62 -10.34
N LYS A 70 4.31 -28.03 -9.38
CA LYS A 70 3.27 -28.69 -8.60
C LYS A 70 2.15 -29.17 -9.55
N GLY A 71 2.17 -30.46 -9.94
CA GLY A 71 1.12 -31.07 -10.76
C GLY A 71 1.56 -31.89 -11.99
N GLY A 72 2.82 -32.31 -12.09
CA GLY A 72 3.25 -33.21 -13.16
C GLY A 72 2.62 -34.60 -13.04
N ARG A 73 1.51 -34.86 -13.74
CA ARG A 73 1.03 -36.23 -13.99
C ARG A 73 2.16 -37.00 -14.67
N ARG A 74 2.69 -38.04 -14.03
CA ARG A 74 3.60 -39.00 -14.67
C ARG A 74 2.87 -39.59 -15.87
N VAL A 75 3.23 -39.14 -17.07
CA VAL A 75 2.86 -39.87 -18.30
C VAL A 75 3.73 -41.12 -18.32
N LYS A 76 3.05 -42.26 -18.38
CA LYS A 76 3.60 -43.60 -18.15
C LYS A 76 4.52 -44.04 -19.28
#